data_AF-A0A1W0E639-F1
#
_entry.id   AF-A0A1W0E639-F1
#
_cell.length_a   1.000
_cell.length_b   1.000
_cell.length_c   1.000
_cell.angle_alpha   90.00
_cell.angle_beta   90.00
_cell.angle_gamma   90.00
#
_symmetry.space_group_name_H-M   'P 1'
#
loop_
_entity.id
_entity.type
_entity.pdbx_description
1 polymer ?
#
loop_
_entity_poly.entity_id
_entity_poly.type
_entity_poly.pdbx_seq_one_letter_code
_entity_poly.pdbx_strand_id
1 'polypeptide(L)'
;MVEASKVTQELKEIIDNLNNKNAIEILAEVFCIFEERITILDNSEKQMIMDLLNRVNKFLLENIKQEYKIYLVSKPNFIYADDIKNTKNLYEIFTEVVMNSLLLHTKSELATKQKVRENKNLTSFVCNGIFRAKDSEFSPKMIKCIGLLLEENEIKDFLNFVIKMDHKVQHITQEDEKENGEDKSIFTCNFLNHLNLLFTYLMCKRKELYTKIENIVLKEKRYFKSILIKNMCQLDIEKAVKITRDYNFDVFVSLFEKRPFLAAECCKKFNKGDFLIPRKSFLDLLVVHDTWFAPEIKNLCFLEESELLWLCDKSDLFLFEFFNNKAGSFYEYCKILATKGEERIIQMISDNVAHPNMIDLIKYISYTIKLSGNLKQFVIDTFLDKKEYFNFLLPFLSFETANLYLESNYQKEHTFKAFLRRHILGDFLIELHKYSSEDAVNNLLKDSIKSGKFGTNDYIFLIKYLETSECEYKYRTISLLAKNKSLKSVCSNFCLKYPGCIKDENFVESLLELSDPDAFLGISMIDLYELYNDNKKIKMMINTFLKNKNCNTYFKELNKLINKSKK
;
A
#
# COMPACT_ATOMS: atom_id res chain seq x y z
N MET A 1 -11.35 23.65 35.49
CA MET A 1 -9.89 23.55 35.81
C MET A 1 -9.76 22.96 37.20
N VAL A 2 -8.85 22.00 37.39
CA VAL A 2 -8.58 21.33 38.68
C VAL A 2 -7.14 21.61 39.11
N GLU A 3 -6.91 21.77 40.40
CA GLU A 3 -5.57 21.92 40.98
C GLU A 3 -4.81 20.59 40.97
N ALA A 4 -3.51 20.65 40.67
CA ALA A 4 -2.61 19.50 40.66
C ALA A 4 -2.61 18.72 41.99
N SER A 5 -2.70 19.41 43.12
CA SER A 5 -2.78 18.82 44.47
C SER A 5 -3.95 17.85 44.61
N LYS A 6 -5.13 18.24 44.11
CA LYS A 6 -6.36 17.45 44.16
C LYS A 6 -6.27 16.23 43.24
N VAL A 7 -5.80 16.41 42.01
CA VAL A 7 -5.57 15.30 41.06
C VAL A 7 -4.59 14.28 41.64
N THR A 8 -3.52 14.77 42.27
CA THR A 8 -2.52 13.92 42.92
C THR A 8 -3.14 13.08 44.05
N GLN A 9 -4.02 13.66 44.85
CA GLN A 9 -4.71 12.95 45.93
C GLN A 9 -5.69 11.90 45.37
N GLU A 10 -6.52 12.26 44.39
CA GLU A 10 -7.46 11.33 43.75
C GLU A 10 -6.72 10.14 43.11
N LEU A 11 -5.57 10.37 42.48
CA LEU A 11 -4.75 9.28 41.92
C LEU A 11 -4.11 8.38 42.98
N LYS A 12 -3.70 8.93 44.13
CA LYS A 12 -3.22 8.13 45.25
C LYS A 12 -4.32 7.22 45.79
N GLU A 13 -5.52 7.78 45.99
CA GLU A 13 -6.69 7.01 46.42
C GLU A 13 -7.06 5.91 45.41
N ILE A 14 -6.96 6.18 44.10
CA ILE A 14 -7.14 5.16 43.06
C ILE A 14 -6.08 4.07 43.17
N ILE A 15 -4.81 4.44 43.34
CA ILE A 15 -3.69 3.49 43.44
C ILE A 15 -3.87 2.57 44.65
N ASP A 16 -4.27 3.13 45.79
CA ASP A 16 -4.49 2.38 47.03
C ASP A 16 -5.65 1.37 46.89
N ASN A 17 -6.56 1.59 45.94
CA ASN A 17 -7.72 0.75 45.68
C ASN A 17 -7.61 -0.14 44.44
N LEU A 18 -6.44 -0.24 43.78
CA LEU A 18 -6.26 -1.04 42.57
C LEU A 18 -6.53 -2.54 42.81
N ASN A 19 -7.48 -3.10 42.07
CA ASN A 19 -7.81 -4.53 42.11
C ASN A 19 -8.26 -5.02 40.72
N ASN A 20 -7.94 -6.26 40.36
CA ASN A 20 -8.32 -6.82 39.06
C ASN A 20 -9.85 -6.80 38.84
N LYS A 21 -10.65 -6.80 39.92
CA LYS A 21 -12.12 -6.73 39.85
C LYS A 21 -12.67 -5.34 39.54
N ASN A 22 -11.91 -4.26 39.78
CA ASN A 22 -12.36 -2.88 39.57
C ASN A 22 -11.58 -2.13 38.47
N ALA A 23 -10.76 -2.82 37.68
CA ALA A 23 -9.94 -2.20 36.63
C ALA A 23 -10.75 -1.34 35.65
N ILE A 24 -11.98 -1.75 35.30
CA ILE A 24 -12.85 -0.96 34.41
C ILE A 24 -13.39 0.30 35.11
N GLU A 25 -13.73 0.22 36.40
CA GLU A 25 -14.19 1.38 37.17
C GLU A 25 -13.06 2.41 37.33
N ILE A 26 -11.85 1.92 37.62
CA ILE A 26 -10.65 2.75 37.74
C ILE A 26 -10.33 3.44 36.41
N LEU A 27 -10.43 2.73 35.28
CA LEU A 27 -10.24 3.33 33.96
C LEU A 27 -11.17 4.53 33.75
N ALA A 28 -12.45 4.41 34.12
CA ALA A 28 -13.41 5.49 33.96
C ALA A 28 -13.14 6.67 34.91
N GLU A 29 -12.74 6.40 36.15
CA GLU A 29 -12.38 7.45 37.12
C GLU A 29 -11.16 8.24 36.63
N VAL A 30 -10.08 7.55 36.23
CA VAL A 30 -8.87 8.17 35.66
C VAL A 30 -9.21 8.98 34.42
N PHE A 31 -9.98 8.41 33.49
CA PHE A 31 -10.39 9.11 32.27
C PHE A 31 -11.17 10.39 32.58
N CYS A 32 -12.07 10.35 33.57
CA CYS A 32 -12.80 11.55 34.00
C CYS A 32 -11.90 12.62 34.64
N ILE A 33 -10.89 12.22 35.42
CA ILE A 33 -9.97 13.15 36.08
C ILE A 33 -9.18 13.97 35.04
N PHE A 34 -8.72 13.31 33.98
CA PHE A 34 -7.77 13.88 33.05
C PHE A 34 -8.36 14.53 31.79
N GLU A 35 -9.67 14.46 31.60
CA GLU A 35 -10.38 15.30 30.63
C GLU A 35 -10.46 16.77 31.09
N GLU A 36 -10.31 17.04 32.39
CA GLU A 36 -10.24 18.41 32.90
C GLU A 36 -8.85 19.04 32.67
N ARG A 37 -8.82 20.36 32.43
CA ARG A 37 -7.57 21.15 32.44
C ARG A 37 -6.97 21.16 33.85
N ILE A 38 -5.76 20.62 33.98
CA ILE A 38 -5.02 20.52 35.25
C ILE A 38 -4.09 21.70 35.38
N THR A 39 -4.26 22.47 36.45
CA THR A 39 -3.38 23.61 36.77
C THR A 39 -2.19 23.11 37.56
N ILE A 40 -0.98 23.36 37.06
CA ILE A 40 0.30 23.01 37.69
C ILE A 40 1.08 24.29 38.03
N LEU A 41 1.74 24.29 39.18
CA LEU A 41 2.62 25.39 39.60
C LEU A 41 4.01 25.25 38.96
N ASP A 42 4.49 24.02 38.80
CA ASP A 42 5.80 23.75 38.23
C ASP A 42 5.88 22.37 37.56
N ASN A 43 7.05 22.08 36.98
CA ASN A 43 7.33 20.78 36.34
C ASN A 43 7.36 19.61 37.33
N SER A 44 7.57 19.85 38.63
CA SER A 44 7.64 18.78 39.64
C SER A 44 6.26 18.19 39.91
N GLU A 45 5.21 19.02 40.01
CA GLU A 45 3.83 18.55 40.14
C GLU A 45 3.37 17.78 38.90
N LYS A 46 3.74 18.27 37.72
CA LYS A 46 3.52 17.57 36.45
C LYS A 46 4.16 16.18 36.44
N GLN A 47 5.44 16.10 36.84
CA GLN A 47 6.16 14.84 36.90
C GLN A 47 5.49 13.86 37.87
N MET A 48 5.08 14.34 39.05
CA MET A 48 4.42 13.54 40.07
C MET A 48 3.08 12.96 39.58
N ILE A 49 2.25 13.77 38.93
CA ILE A 49 0.98 13.31 38.35
C ILE A 49 1.23 12.28 37.24
N MET A 50 2.21 12.55 36.37
CA MET A 50 2.58 11.62 35.30
C MET A 50 3.08 10.28 35.86
N ASP A 51 3.87 10.28 36.93
CA ASP A 51 4.36 9.06 37.58
C ASP A 51 3.21 8.22 38.17
N LEU A 52 2.25 8.86 38.84
CA LEU A 52 1.06 8.19 39.37
C LEU A 52 0.17 7.65 38.25
N LEU A 53 -0.09 8.45 37.22
CA LEU A 53 -0.85 8.04 36.04
C LEU A 53 -0.17 6.86 35.33
N ASN A 54 1.15 6.88 35.18
CA ASN A 54 1.89 5.77 34.57
C ASN A 54 1.76 4.47 35.37
N ARG A 55 1.73 4.55 36.71
CA ARG A 55 1.48 3.38 37.57
C ARG A 55 0.07 2.83 37.35
N VAL A 56 -0.94 3.70 37.34
CA VAL A 56 -2.33 3.28 37.11
C VAL A 56 -2.50 2.72 35.69
N ASN A 57 -1.96 3.39 34.67
CA ASN A 57 -2.00 2.91 33.28
C ASN A 57 -1.31 1.57 33.10
N LYS A 58 -0.18 1.33 33.77
CA LYS A 58 0.50 0.03 33.72
C LYS A 58 -0.40 -1.08 34.29
N PHE A 59 -1.01 -0.84 35.45
CA PHE A 59 -1.98 -1.77 36.02
C PHE A 59 -3.17 -2.00 35.08
N LEU A 60 -3.74 -0.94 34.52
CA LEU A 60 -4.87 -1.02 33.61
C LEU A 60 -4.51 -1.78 32.33
N LEU A 61 -3.35 -1.54 31.73
CA LEU A 61 -2.86 -2.24 30.52
C LEU A 61 -2.82 -3.76 30.69
N GLU A 62 -2.49 -4.23 31.88
CA GLU A 62 -2.38 -5.65 32.23
C GLU A 62 -3.75 -6.28 32.57
N ASN A 63 -4.72 -5.48 33.02
CA ASN A 63 -5.96 -5.98 33.62
C ASN A 63 -7.25 -5.64 32.85
N ILE A 64 -7.21 -4.74 31.87
CA ILE A 64 -8.36 -4.44 31.00
C ILE A 64 -8.23 -5.16 29.65
N LYS A 65 -9.37 -5.56 29.08
CA LYS A 65 -9.41 -6.12 27.72
C LYS A 65 -8.90 -5.11 26.69
N GLN A 66 -8.39 -5.61 25.57
CA GLN A 66 -7.84 -4.79 24.47
C GLN A 66 -8.81 -3.68 24.02
N GLU A 67 -10.11 -3.96 23.99
CA GLU A 67 -11.18 -3.02 23.63
C GLU A 67 -11.26 -1.76 24.52
N TYR A 68 -10.75 -1.81 25.76
CA TYR A 68 -10.78 -0.68 26.70
C TYR A 68 -9.50 0.15 26.73
N LYS A 69 -8.41 -0.33 26.10
CA LYS A 69 -7.12 0.37 26.13
C LYS A 69 -7.14 1.72 25.44
N ILE A 70 -8.13 1.97 24.57
CA ILE A 70 -8.33 3.27 23.91
C ILE A 70 -8.68 4.39 24.89
N TYR A 71 -9.19 4.07 26.08
CA TYR A 71 -9.54 5.06 27.12
C TYR A 71 -8.39 5.32 28.10
N LEU A 72 -7.21 4.72 27.88
CA LEU A 72 -6.03 5.02 28.69
C LEU A 72 -5.53 6.42 28.38
N VAL A 73 -5.37 7.23 29.43
CA VAL A 73 -4.91 8.60 29.28
C VAL A 73 -3.40 8.61 29.19
N SER A 74 -2.86 9.00 28.04
CA SER A 74 -1.40 9.13 27.84
C SER A 74 -0.92 10.58 27.83
N LYS A 75 -1.82 11.54 27.61
CA LYS A 75 -1.51 12.96 27.49
C LYS A 75 -2.51 13.82 28.27
N PRO A 76 -2.29 14.00 29.59
CA PRO A 76 -3.04 14.95 30.39
C PRO A 76 -2.96 16.39 29.86
N ASN A 77 -4.03 17.16 30.03
CA ASN A 77 -4.08 18.57 29.63
C ASN A 77 -3.58 19.49 30.76
N PHE A 78 -2.26 19.69 30.84
CA PHE A 78 -1.63 20.56 31.82
C PHE A 78 -1.58 22.03 31.38
N ILE A 79 -1.81 22.95 32.31
CA ILE A 79 -1.66 24.40 32.14
C ILE A 79 -0.85 24.94 33.31
N TYR A 80 0.19 25.73 33.04
CA TYR A 80 0.95 26.38 34.10
C TYR A 80 0.16 27.52 34.73
N ALA A 81 0.24 27.65 36.05
CA ALA A 81 -0.43 28.71 36.79
C ALA A 81 -0.03 30.12 36.27
N ASP A 82 1.22 30.28 35.84
CA ASP A 82 1.75 31.53 35.28
C ASP A 82 1.18 31.87 33.88
N ASP A 83 0.69 30.88 33.14
CA ASP A 83 0.01 31.06 31.84
C ASP A 83 -1.47 31.44 32.02
N ILE A 84 -2.00 31.36 33.24
CA ILE A 84 -3.38 31.76 33.56
C ILE A 84 -3.39 33.26 33.86
N LYS A 85 -3.42 34.08 32.80
CA LYS A 85 -3.86 35.47 32.97
C LYS A 85 -5.31 35.48 33.47
N ASN A 86 -5.48 35.98 34.68
CA ASN A 86 -6.75 36.26 35.36
C ASN A 86 -7.95 36.43 34.43
N THR A 87 -8.89 35.48 34.50
CA THR A 87 -10.27 35.74 34.94
C THR A 87 -10.94 34.43 35.35
N LYS A 88 -10.84 34.03 36.63
CA LYS A 88 -12.02 33.40 37.26
C LYS A 88 -12.93 34.55 37.67
N ASN A 89 -13.87 34.90 36.81
CA ASN A 89 -14.85 35.94 37.15
C ASN A 89 -15.75 35.39 38.27
N LEU A 90 -16.25 36.25 39.16
CA LEU A 90 -17.23 35.91 40.21
C LEU A 90 -18.40 35.06 39.68
N TYR A 91 -18.68 35.15 38.39
CA TYR A 91 -19.63 34.35 37.63
C TYR A 91 -19.37 32.83 37.65
N GLU A 92 -18.12 32.35 37.53
CA GLU A 92 -17.82 30.91 37.54
C GLU A 92 -17.97 30.31 38.94
N ILE A 93 -17.51 31.04 39.96
CA ILE A 93 -17.70 30.68 41.37
C ILE A 93 -19.20 30.68 41.71
N PHE A 94 -19.94 31.67 41.21
CA PHE A 94 -21.40 31.73 41.35
C PHE A 94 -22.11 30.58 40.62
N THR A 95 -21.66 30.20 39.42
CA THR A 95 -22.22 29.09 38.65
C THR A 95 -21.96 27.74 39.31
N GLU A 96 -20.75 27.51 39.85
CA GLU A 96 -20.41 26.29 40.59
C GLU A 96 -21.20 26.20 41.90
N VAL A 97 -21.43 27.32 42.59
CA VAL A 97 -22.27 27.39 43.80
C VAL A 97 -23.75 27.18 43.48
N VAL A 98 -24.29 27.81 42.43
CA VAL A 98 -25.70 27.65 42.02
C VAL A 98 -25.96 26.23 41.51
N MET A 99 -25.05 25.64 40.75
CA MET A 99 -25.18 24.24 40.31
C MET A 99 -25.09 23.28 41.50
N ASN A 100 -24.16 23.49 42.45
CA ASN A 100 -24.11 22.70 43.67
C ASN A 100 -25.38 22.89 44.54
N SER A 101 -25.93 24.09 44.65
CA SER A 101 -27.18 24.36 45.37
C SER A 101 -28.40 23.74 44.68
N LEU A 102 -28.49 23.80 43.35
CA LEU A 102 -29.55 23.14 42.57
C LEU A 102 -29.47 21.61 42.64
N LEU A 103 -28.27 21.06 42.85
CA LEU A 103 -28.02 19.62 42.99
C LEU A 103 -28.19 19.12 44.44
N LEU A 104 -27.96 19.97 45.45
CA LEU A 104 -28.07 19.63 46.88
C LEU A 104 -29.47 19.85 47.47
N HIS A 105 -30.28 20.76 46.93
CA HIS A 105 -31.64 21.01 47.42
C HIS A 105 -32.70 20.25 46.60
N THR A 106 -33.18 19.15 47.19
CA THR A 106 -34.25 18.32 46.63
C THR A 106 -35.64 18.92 46.90
N LYS A 107 -36.43 19.06 45.84
CA LYS A 107 -37.91 19.01 45.72
C LYS A 107 -38.82 19.89 46.61
N SER A 108 -38.46 20.34 47.80
CA SER A 108 -39.40 21.05 48.71
C SER A 108 -39.61 22.53 48.34
N GLU A 109 -38.60 23.21 47.81
CA GLU A 109 -38.69 24.64 47.46
C GLU A 109 -39.32 24.90 46.09
N LEU A 110 -39.23 23.95 45.15
CA LEU A 110 -39.90 24.04 43.84
C LEU A 110 -41.40 23.68 43.87
N ALA A 111 -41.87 23.06 44.97
CA ALA A 111 -43.28 22.71 45.14
C ALA A 111 -44.18 23.91 45.48
N THR A 112 -43.60 25.03 45.95
CA THR A 112 -44.36 26.22 46.33
C THR A 112 -44.12 27.35 45.34
N LYS A 113 -45.07 27.46 44.39
CA LYS A 113 -45.29 28.60 43.49
C LYS A 113 -44.25 28.77 42.37
N GLN A 114 -44.49 28.10 41.25
CA GLN A 114 -44.86 28.84 40.03
C GLN A 114 -45.42 27.89 38.98
N LYS A 115 -46.59 28.27 38.45
CA LYS A 115 -47.12 27.81 37.16
C LYS A 115 -46.08 28.11 36.08
N VAL A 116 -45.09 27.24 35.91
CA VAL A 116 -44.22 27.30 34.74
C VAL A 116 -45.06 26.78 33.59
N ARG A 117 -45.34 27.68 32.63
CA ARG A 117 -45.93 27.32 31.34
C ARG A 117 -45.13 26.13 30.79
N GLU A 118 -45.79 24.98 30.78
CA GLU A 118 -45.32 23.76 30.16
C GLU A 118 -44.90 24.10 28.73
N ASN A 119 -43.60 24.03 28.44
CA ASN A 119 -43.21 23.59 27.12
C ASN A 119 -43.63 22.12 27.06
N LYS A 120 -44.86 21.85 26.61
CA LYS A 120 -45.54 20.55 26.62
C LYS A 120 -44.80 19.39 25.91
N ASN A 121 -43.59 19.64 25.40
CA ASN A 121 -42.84 18.73 24.55
C ASN A 121 -41.60 18.10 25.20
N LEU A 122 -41.24 18.46 26.45
CA LEU A 122 -40.09 17.87 27.15
C LEU A 122 -40.50 17.36 28.55
N THR A 123 -40.82 16.07 28.61
CA THR A 123 -41.28 15.33 29.80
C THR A 123 -40.15 14.91 30.75
N SER A 124 -38.89 14.86 30.28
CA SER A 124 -37.72 14.48 31.10
C SER A 124 -37.13 15.64 31.89
N PHE A 125 -36.88 15.41 33.18
CA PHE A 125 -36.22 16.35 34.09
C PHE A 125 -34.78 16.64 33.66
N VAL A 126 -34.02 15.59 33.31
CA VAL A 126 -32.62 15.72 32.84
C VAL A 126 -32.52 16.54 31.56
N CYS A 127 -33.39 16.28 30.57
CA CYS A 127 -33.39 17.02 29.31
C CYS A 127 -33.71 18.51 29.51
N ASN A 128 -34.64 18.82 30.41
CA ASN A 128 -34.95 20.20 30.80
C ASN A 128 -33.76 20.87 31.52
N GLY A 129 -33.04 20.13 32.36
CA GLY A 129 -31.81 20.58 33.00
C GLY A 129 -30.72 20.96 31.98
N ILE A 130 -30.42 20.06 31.03
CA ILE A 130 -29.43 20.31 29.98
C ILE A 130 -29.85 21.49 29.10
N PHE A 131 -31.12 21.58 28.73
CA PHE A 131 -31.63 22.70 27.94
C PHE A 131 -31.51 24.05 28.66
N ARG A 132 -31.69 24.09 29.98
CA ARG A 132 -31.52 25.32 30.78
C ARG A 132 -30.06 25.71 30.95
N ALA A 133 -29.16 24.73 30.97
CA ALA A 133 -27.72 24.96 31.08
C ALA A 133 -27.05 25.35 29.75
N LYS A 134 -27.80 25.45 28.65
CA LYS A 134 -27.25 25.74 27.31
C LYS A 134 -26.51 27.07 27.18
N ASP A 135 -26.81 28.03 28.06
CA ASP A 135 -26.21 29.38 28.07
C ASP A 135 -25.06 29.46 29.11
N SER A 136 -24.62 28.30 29.65
CA SER A 136 -23.49 28.18 30.58
C SER A 136 -22.30 27.48 29.94
N GLU A 137 -21.10 27.66 30.48
CA GLU A 137 -19.92 26.92 30.01
C GLU A 137 -20.06 25.44 30.33
N PHE A 138 -19.77 24.58 29.34
CA PHE A 138 -19.81 23.15 29.52
C PHE A 138 -18.71 22.69 30.47
N SER A 139 -19.09 22.00 31.56
CA SER A 139 -18.14 21.35 32.48
C SER A 139 -18.27 19.83 32.41
N PRO A 140 -17.16 19.06 32.32
CA PRO A 140 -17.19 17.59 32.40
C PRO A 140 -17.88 17.05 33.66
N LYS A 141 -17.89 17.80 34.77
CA LYS A 141 -18.65 17.42 35.98
C LYS A 141 -20.15 17.31 35.72
N MET A 142 -20.71 18.11 34.80
CA MET A 142 -22.12 18.04 34.42
C MET A 142 -22.48 16.66 33.86
N ILE A 143 -21.56 15.97 33.20
CA ILE A 143 -21.77 14.61 32.68
C ILE A 143 -22.02 13.62 33.81
N LYS A 144 -21.24 13.71 34.89
CA LYS A 144 -21.44 12.86 36.08
C LYS A 144 -22.83 13.11 36.68
N CYS A 145 -23.24 14.38 36.79
CA CYS A 145 -24.56 14.74 37.28
C CYS A 145 -25.68 14.20 36.38
N ILE A 146 -25.54 14.32 35.06
CA ILE A 146 -26.49 13.76 34.08
C ILE A 146 -26.58 12.23 34.27
N GLY A 147 -25.45 11.54 34.39
CA GLY A 147 -25.42 10.09 34.60
C GLY A 147 -26.07 9.64 35.92
N LEU A 148 -25.90 10.42 36.99
CA LEU A 148 -26.54 10.17 38.29
C LEU A 148 -28.06 10.38 38.23
N LEU A 149 -28.51 11.45 37.57
CA LEU A 149 -29.91 11.86 37.56
C LEU A 149 -30.75 11.18 36.46
N LEU A 150 -30.13 10.57 35.44
CA LEU A 150 -30.84 9.93 34.35
C LEU A 150 -31.62 8.70 34.83
N GLU A 151 -32.93 8.77 34.85
CA GLU A 151 -33.76 7.64 35.25
C GLU A 151 -34.13 6.73 34.06
N GLU A 152 -34.47 5.48 34.36
CA GLU A 152 -34.79 4.48 33.34
C GLU A 152 -35.96 4.89 32.43
N ASN A 153 -37.01 5.45 33.03
CA ASN A 153 -38.18 5.93 32.31
C ASN A 153 -37.89 7.16 31.42
N GLU A 154 -36.75 7.84 31.62
CA GLU A 154 -36.35 9.02 30.84
C GLU A 154 -35.38 8.71 29.69
N ILE A 155 -34.88 7.46 29.58
CA ILE A 155 -33.87 7.08 28.58
C ILE A 155 -34.28 7.51 27.16
N LYS A 156 -35.51 7.18 26.74
CA LYS A 156 -35.97 7.46 25.37
C LYS A 156 -36.07 8.96 25.09
N ASP A 157 -36.50 9.74 26.07
CA ASP A 157 -36.56 11.20 25.96
C ASP A 157 -35.15 11.79 25.85
N PHE A 158 -34.22 11.30 26.66
CA PHE A 158 -32.80 11.67 26.61
C PHE A 158 -32.17 11.35 25.25
N LEU A 159 -32.34 10.13 24.73
CA LEU A 159 -31.81 9.75 23.42
C LEU A 159 -32.40 10.60 22.29
N ASN A 160 -33.70 10.89 22.34
CA ASN A 160 -34.34 11.80 21.39
C ASN A 160 -33.79 13.22 21.47
N PHE A 161 -33.48 13.69 22.69
CA PHE A 161 -32.88 14.99 22.91
C PHE A 161 -31.47 15.08 22.31
N VAL A 162 -30.63 14.08 22.54
CA VAL A 162 -29.29 13.97 21.93
C VAL A 162 -29.36 13.98 20.40
N ILE A 163 -30.25 13.18 19.81
CA ILE A 163 -30.42 13.13 18.34
C ILE A 163 -30.89 14.48 17.78
N LYS A 164 -31.79 15.17 18.49
CA LYS A 164 -32.24 16.52 18.09
C LYS A 164 -31.12 17.56 18.19
N MET A 165 -30.24 17.45 19.19
CA MET A 165 -29.07 18.32 19.32
C MET A 165 -28.09 18.11 18.17
N ASP A 166 -27.77 16.86 17.85
CA ASP A 166 -26.88 16.50 16.74
C ASP A 166 -27.41 17.02 15.40
N HIS A 167 -28.70 16.80 15.12
CA HIS A 167 -29.35 17.33 13.92
C HIS A 167 -29.29 18.86 13.87
N LYS A 168 -29.45 19.56 15.00
CA LYS A 168 -29.33 21.02 15.01
C LYS A 168 -27.93 21.47 14.66
N VAL A 169 -26.90 20.84 15.24
CA VAL A 169 -25.49 21.17 14.97
C VAL A 169 -25.13 20.94 13.50
N GLN A 170 -25.59 19.84 12.90
CA GLN A 170 -25.32 19.51 11.50
C GLN A 170 -25.99 20.47 10.50
N HIS A 171 -27.06 21.16 10.90
CA HIS A 171 -27.84 22.05 10.05
C HIS A 171 -27.60 23.55 10.32
N ILE A 172 -26.61 23.90 11.15
CA ILE A 172 -26.14 25.30 11.24
C ILE A 172 -25.44 25.63 9.93
N THR A 173 -26.20 26.18 8.99
CA THR A 173 -25.69 26.78 7.76
C THR A 173 -24.90 28.05 8.09
N GLN A 174 -23.91 28.39 7.26
CA GLN A 174 -23.11 29.64 7.32
C GLN A 174 -23.95 30.94 7.36
N GLU A 175 -25.27 30.87 7.20
CA GLU A 175 -26.21 31.99 7.31
C GLU A 175 -26.71 32.25 8.76
N ASP A 176 -26.65 31.27 9.67
CA ASP A 176 -27.09 31.42 11.08
C ASP A 176 -26.01 32.06 12.00
N GLU A 177 -24.77 32.19 11.51
CA GLU A 177 -23.67 32.83 12.24
C GLU A 177 -23.92 34.32 12.52
N LYS A 178 -24.86 34.97 11.80
CA LYS A 178 -25.08 36.42 11.89
C LYS A 178 -26.20 36.88 12.81
N GLU A 179 -27.16 36.03 13.19
CA GLU A 179 -28.36 36.50 13.91
C GLU A 179 -28.68 35.79 15.23
N ASN A 180 -28.13 34.59 15.54
CA ASN A 180 -28.44 33.89 16.79
C ASN A 180 -27.29 33.06 17.39
N GLY A 181 -26.21 33.74 17.77
CA GLY A 181 -25.37 33.39 18.94
C GLY A 181 -24.40 32.22 18.79
N GLU A 182 -23.14 32.54 18.51
CA GLU A 182 -21.97 31.65 18.55
C GLU A 182 -21.90 30.81 19.85
N ASP A 183 -22.41 31.29 20.98
CA ASP A 183 -22.32 30.59 22.28
C ASP A 183 -23.20 29.34 22.42
N LYS A 184 -24.39 29.29 21.77
CA LYS A 184 -25.32 28.15 21.90
C LYS A 184 -24.86 26.92 21.13
N SER A 185 -24.17 27.12 20.01
CA SER A 185 -23.56 26.05 19.24
C SER A 185 -22.38 25.46 20.01
N ILE A 186 -21.57 26.30 20.68
CA ILE A 186 -20.40 25.88 21.47
C ILE A 186 -20.80 24.93 22.61
N PHE A 187 -21.80 25.26 23.43
CA PHE A 187 -22.24 24.35 24.50
C PHE A 187 -22.73 23.01 23.93
N THR A 188 -23.56 23.05 22.89
CA THR A 188 -24.16 21.85 22.30
C THR A 188 -23.08 20.95 21.69
N CYS A 189 -22.14 21.53 20.93
CA CYS A 189 -20.98 20.83 20.39
C CYS A 189 -20.13 20.23 21.50
N ASN A 190 -19.82 20.99 22.56
CA ASN A 190 -19.04 20.51 23.68
C ASN A 190 -19.73 19.35 24.39
N PHE A 191 -21.03 19.44 24.68
CA PHE A 191 -21.79 18.34 25.26
C PHE A 191 -21.75 17.07 24.40
N LEU A 192 -22.01 17.19 23.09
CA LEU A 192 -21.99 16.06 22.16
C LEU A 192 -20.60 15.44 22.02
N ASN A 193 -19.54 16.25 22.01
CA ASN A 193 -18.14 15.80 21.97
C ASN A 193 -17.75 14.98 23.20
N HIS A 194 -18.39 15.23 24.33
CA HIS A 194 -18.16 14.53 25.59
C HIS A 194 -19.25 13.47 25.90
N LEU A 195 -20.11 13.13 24.94
CA LEU A 195 -21.16 12.12 25.15
C LEU A 195 -20.58 10.73 25.47
N ASN A 196 -19.39 10.42 24.95
CA ASN A 196 -18.64 9.22 25.30
C ASN A 196 -18.39 9.10 26.81
N LEU A 197 -18.06 10.20 27.49
CA LEU A 197 -17.83 10.23 28.95
C LEU A 197 -19.09 9.83 29.71
N LEU A 198 -20.26 10.28 29.26
CA LEU A 198 -21.52 9.91 29.88
C LEU A 198 -21.74 8.41 29.77
N PHE A 199 -21.54 7.85 28.58
CA PHE A 199 -21.72 6.43 28.36
C PHE A 199 -20.71 5.58 29.13
N THR A 200 -19.44 5.99 29.21
CA THR A 200 -18.43 5.35 30.04
C THR A 200 -18.81 5.41 31.52
N TYR A 201 -19.26 6.58 32.00
CA TYR A 201 -19.73 6.75 33.37
C TYR A 201 -20.90 5.82 33.69
N LEU A 202 -21.92 5.79 32.83
CA LEU A 202 -23.08 4.93 32.99
C LEU A 202 -22.69 3.46 32.97
N MET A 203 -21.80 3.03 32.08
CA MET A 203 -21.31 1.66 32.03
C MET A 203 -20.65 1.24 33.35
N CYS A 204 -19.89 2.13 33.96
CA CYS A 204 -19.11 1.83 35.17
C CYS A 204 -19.92 1.93 36.45
N LYS A 205 -20.73 2.99 36.60
CA LYS A 205 -21.46 3.28 37.86
C LYS A 205 -22.92 2.86 37.82
N ARG A 206 -23.51 2.69 36.63
CA ARG A 206 -24.94 2.34 36.43
C ARG A 206 -25.14 1.36 35.28
N LYS A 207 -24.41 0.25 35.31
CA LYS A 207 -24.31 -0.72 34.21
C LYS A 207 -25.68 -1.21 33.68
N GLU A 208 -26.66 -1.38 34.55
CA GLU A 208 -28.02 -1.80 34.15
C GLU A 208 -28.69 -0.76 33.24
N LEU A 209 -28.58 0.53 33.59
CA LEU A 209 -29.10 1.63 32.79
C LEU A 209 -28.38 1.72 31.45
N TYR A 210 -27.05 1.56 31.46
CA TYR A 210 -26.24 1.49 30.24
C TYR A 210 -26.70 0.37 29.31
N THR A 211 -26.92 -0.82 29.85
CA THR A 211 -27.36 -2.01 29.10
C THR A 211 -28.76 -1.79 28.51
N LYS A 212 -29.64 -1.06 29.22
CA LYS A 212 -30.96 -0.66 28.70
C LYS A 212 -30.83 0.33 27.54
N ILE A 213 -29.96 1.33 27.66
CA ILE A 213 -29.65 2.28 26.58
C ILE A 213 -29.14 1.52 25.35
N GLU A 214 -28.14 0.65 25.52
CA GLU A 214 -27.59 -0.17 24.45
C GLU A 214 -28.66 -1.00 23.74
N ASN A 215 -29.52 -1.68 24.51
CA ASN A 215 -30.59 -2.49 23.94
C ASN A 215 -31.61 -1.63 23.15
N ILE A 216 -31.91 -0.42 23.59
CA ILE A 216 -32.81 0.50 22.86
C ILE A 216 -32.13 0.94 21.55
N VAL A 217 -30.88 1.40 21.62
CA VAL A 217 -30.10 1.87 20.47
C VAL A 217 -29.94 0.79 19.41
N LEU A 218 -29.69 -0.46 19.81
CA LEU A 218 -29.45 -1.59 18.89
C LEU A 218 -30.72 -2.30 18.39
N LYS A 219 -31.90 -2.04 18.97
CA LYS A 219 -33.17 -2.68 18.54
C LYS A 219 -34.10 -1.75 17.80
N GLU A 220 -34.09 -0.46 18.09
CA GLU A 220 -35.04 0.51 17.55
C GLU A 220 -34.37 1.40 16.49
N LYS A 221 -34.78 1.28 15.23
CA LYS A 221 -34.23 2.02 14.07
C LYS A 221 -34.10 3.53 14.30
N ARG A 222 -35.00 4.13 15.07
CA ARG A 222 -34.99 5.57 15.40
C ARG A 222 -33.72 6.00 16.16
N TYR A 223 -33.18 5.13 17.00
CA TYR A 223 -32.03 5.43 17.87
C TYR A 223 -30.70 4.87 17.35
N PHE A 224 -30.72 4.02 16.32
CA PHE A 224 -29.52 3.60 15.62
C PHE A 224 -28.96 4.76 14.77
N LYS A 225 -28.22 5.68 15.42
CA LYS A 225 -27.69 6.93 14.86
C LYS A 225 -26.20 7.06 15.17
N SER A 226 -25.44 7.66 14.26
CA SER A 226 -23.97 7.76 14.34
C SER A 226 -23.50 8.41 15.65
N ILE A 227 -24.12 9.53 16.05
CA ILE A 227 -23.80 10.24 17.29
C ILE A 227 -23.92 9.37 18.55
N LEU A 228 -24.87 8.44 18.57
CA LEU A 228 -25.03 7.51 19.69
C LEU A 228 -24.03 6.38 19.56
N ILE A 229 -24.04 5.67 18.42
CA ILE A 229 -23.23 4.49 18.16
C ILE A 229 -21.74 4.75 18.37
N LYS A 230 -21.19 5.84 17.81
CA LYS A 230 -19.75 6.16 17.93
C LYS A 230 -19.29 6.50 19.34
N ASN A 231 -20.19 6.97 20.20
CA ASN A 231 -19.87 7.39 21.57
C ASN A 231 -20.11 6.27 22.61
N MET A 232 -20.90 5.24 22.30
CA MET A 232 -21.19 4.16 23.25
C MET A 232 -19.96 3.31 23.55
N CYS A 233 -19.52 3.21 24.81
CA CYS A 233 -18.26 2.58 25.21
C CYS A 233 -18.13 1.06 24.97
N GLN A 234 -19.20 0.28 25.11
CA GLN A 234 -19.30 -1.14 24.77
C GLN A 234 -20.53 -1.34 23.88
N LEU A 235 -20.33 -1.88 22.69
CA LEU A 235 -21.41 -2.17 21.75
C LEU A 235 -21.35 -3.64 21.37
N ASP A 236 -22.45 -4.37 21.55
CA ASP A 236 -22.63 -5.72 21.03
C ASP A 236 -22.61 -5.68 19.50
N ILE A 237 -21.44 -5.95 18.92
CA ILE A 237 -21.20 -5.95 17.48
C ILE A 237 -22.13 -6.95 16.78
N GLU A 238 -22.42 -8.10 17.40
CA GLU A 238 -23.29 -9.10 16.78
C GLU A 238 -24.72 -8.58 16.63
N LYS A 239 -25.23 -7.88 17.64
CA LYS A 239 -26.53 -7.20 17.53
C LYS A 239 -26.50 -6.06 16.53
N ALA A 240 -25.42 -5.26 16.52
CA ALA A 240 -25.27 -4.15 15.58
C ALA A 240 -25.26 -4.65 14.13
N VAL A 241 -24.47 -5.68 13.81
CA VAL A 241 -24.43 -6.32 12.49
C VAL A 241 -25.81 -6.80 12.05
N LYS A 242 -26.60 -7.41 12.96
CA LYS A 242 -27.95 -7.92 12.65
C LYS A 242 -28.96 -6.83 12.27
N ILE A 243 -28.82 -5.60 12.79
CA ILE A 243 -29.70 -4.47 12.46
C ILE A 243 -29.18 -3.62 11.29
N THR A 244 -27.89 -3.73 10.96
CA THR A 244 -27.27 -3.00 9.85
C THR A 244 -27.79 -3.51 8.49
N ARG A 245 -28.08 -2.56 7.60
CA ARG A 245 -28.58 -2.66 6.23
C ARG A 245 -27.88 -1.57 5.40
N ASP A 246 -28.08 -1.58 4.09
CA ASP A 246 -27.44 -0.64 3.16
C ASP A 246 -27.61 0.82 3.60
N TYR A 247 -28.85 1.23 3.91
CA TYR A 247 -29.19 2.62 4.21
C TYR A 247 -28.68 3.13 5.58
N ASN A 248 -28.15 2.25 6.44
CA ASN A 248 -27.63 2.64 7.76
C ASN A 248 -26.24 2.07 8.03
N PHE A 249 -25.53 1.61 6.99
CA PHE A 249 -24.16 1.12 7.15
C PHE A 249 -23.22 2.22 7.66
N ASP A 250 -23.37 3.46 7.22
CA ASP A 250 -22.56 4.60 7.68
C ASP A 250 -22.67 4.82 9.20
N VAL A 251 -23.83 4.53 9.78
CA VAL A 251 -24.03 4.58 11.23
C VAL A 251 -23.16 3.52 11.92
N PHE A 252 -23.09 2.31 11.36
CA PHE A 252 -22.24 1.26 11.88
C PHE A 252 -20.75 1.60 11.70
N VAL A 253 -20.35 2.11 10.54
CA VAL A 253 -18.96 2.50 10.25
C VAL A 253 -18.47 3.63 11.14
N SER A 254 -19.37 4.51 11.63
CA SER A 254 -18.99 5.55 12.60
C SER A 254 -18.32 5.02 13.88
N LEU A 255 -18.47 3.72 14.19
CA LEU A 255 -17.73 3.05 15.26
C LEU A 255 -16.21 3.11 15.03
N PHE A 256 -15.77 3.04 13.78
CA PHE A 256 -14.35 2.92 13.43
C PHE A 256 -13.59 4.22 13.65
N GLU A 257 -14.26 5.37 13.66
CA GLU A 257 -13.66 6.67 14.03
C GLU A 257 -12.94 6.61 15.38
N LYS A 258 -13.53 5.88 16.35
CA LYS A 258 -12.96 5.69 17.69
C LYS A 258 -12.38 4.28 17.89
N ARG A 259 -12.73 3.32 17.03
CA ARG A 259 -12.38 1.89 17.16
C ARG A 259 -11.96 1.29 15.83
N PRO A 260 -10.85 1.73 15.24
CA PRO A 260 -10.42 1.25 13.92
C PRO A 260 -10.14 -0.25 13.90
N PHE A 261 -9.74 -0.84 15.03
CA PHE A 261 -9.49 -2.27 15.16
C PHE A 261 -10.73 -3.16 14.90
N LEU A 262 -11.94 -2.58 14.90
CA LEU A 262 -13.17 -3.31 14.59
C LEU A 262 -13.38 -3.54 13.08
N ALA A 263 -12.65 -2.83 12.21
CA ALA A 263 -12.74 -3.04 10.77
C ALA A 263 -12.39 -4.49 10.38
N ALA A 264 -11.34 -5.06 10.98
CA ALA A 264 -10.96 -6.46 10.77
C ALA A 264 -12.05 -7.46 11.18
N GLU A 265 -12.70 -7.21 12.32
CA GLU A 265 -13.81 -8.05 12.78
C GLU A 265 -15.03 -7.93 11.86
N CYS A 266 -15.31 -6.71 11.39
CA CYS A 266 -16.35 -6.43 10.41
C CYS A 266 -16.11 -7.24 9.12
N CYS A 267 -14.90 -7.21 8.55
CA CYS A 267 -14.53 -8.03 7.38
C CYS A 267 -14.79 -9.52 7.62
N LYS A 268 -14.47 -10.05 8.81
CA LYS A 268 -14.76 -11.45 9.16
C LYS A 268 -16.25 -11.76 9.18
N LYS A 269 -17.07 -10.84 9.69
CA LYS A 269 -18.54 -11.00 9.71
C LYS A 269 -19.11 -10.91 8.28
N PHE A 270 -18.54 -10.07 7.42
CA PHE A 270 -18.87 -10.04 5.99
C PHE A 270 -18.54 -11.35 5.29
N ASN A 271 -17.34 -11.91 5.51
CA ASN A 271 -16.95 -13.20 4.94
C ASN A 271 -17.93 -14.33 5.29
N LYS A 272 -18.58 -14.25 6.45
CA LYS A 272 -19.55 -15.24 6.92
C LYS A 272 -20.97 -15.00 6.38
N GLY A 273 -21.21 -13.89 5.70
CA GLY A 273 -22.55 -13.49 5.25
C GLY A 273 -23.46 -13.02 6.38
N ASP A 274 -22.90 -12.56 7.50
CA ASP A 274 -23.68 -12.14 8.67
C ASP A 274 -24.41 -10.80 8.44
N PHE A 275 -23.94 -10.00 7.47
CA PHE A 275 -24.55 -8.72 7.10
C PHE A 275 -25.70 -8.91 6.12
N LEU A 276 -26.78 -8.19 6.37
CA LEU A 276 -27.94 -8.12 5.48
C LEU A 276 -27.78 -6.97 4.49
N ILE A 277 -26.68 -7.00 3.74
CA ILE A 277 -26.29 -6.02 2.71
C ILE A 277 -25.99 -6.78 1.41
N PRO A 278 -26.60 -6.40 0.26
CA PRO A 278 -26.25 -6.95 -1.04
C PRO A 278 -24.76 -6.74 -1.36
N ARG A 279 -24.13 -7.75 -1.97
CA ARG A 279 -22.71 -7.75 -2.33
C ARG A 279 -22.26 -6.49 -3.09
N LYS A 280 -23.06 -6.04 -4.05
CA LYS A 280 -22.78 -4.81 -4.83
C LYS A 280 -22.77 -3.56 -3.95
N SER A 281 -23.82 -3.37 -3.15
CA SER A 281 -23.88 -2.26 -2.19
C SER A 281 -22.69 -2.29 -1.23
N PHE A 282 -22.27 -3.48 -0.82
CA PHE A 282 -21.11 -3.62 0.06
C PHE A 282 -19.80 -3.17 -0.60
N LEU A 283 -19.56 -3.56 -1.86
CA LEU A 283 -18.40 -3.08 -2.62
C LEU A 283 -18.36 -1.55 -2.71
N ASP A 284 -19.50 -0.93 -3.02
CA ASP A 284 -19.60 0.53 -3.07
C ASP A 284 -19.27 1.17 -1.71
N LEU A 285 -19.74 0.56 -0.60
CA LEU A 285 -19.46 1.02 0.76
C LEU A 285 -17.98 0.85 1.16
N LEU A 286 -17.30 -0.20 0.68
CA LEU A 286 -15.86 -0.37 0.90
C LEU A 286 -15.07 0.79 0.30
N VAL A 287 -15.45 1.27 -0.90
CA VAL A 287 -14.80 2.42 -1.55
C VAL A 287 -15.03 3.71 -0.76
N VAL A 288 -16.26 3.94 -0.28
CA VAL A 288 -16.60 5.14 0.51
C VAL A 288 -15.81 5.21 1.82
N HIS A 289 -15.52 4.06 2.42
CA HIS A 289 -14.88 3.93 3.72
C HIS A 289 -13.48 3.30 3.62
N ASP A 290 -12.77 3.56 2.53
CA ASP A 290 -11.51 2.91 2.17
C ASP A 290 -10.41 3.07 3.22
N THR A 291 -10.36 4.20 3.93
CA THR A 291 -9.45 4.46 5.05
C THR A 291 -9.43 3.37 6.11
N TRP A 292 -10.58 2.72 6.38
CA TRP A 292 -10.69 1.64 7.36
C TRP A 292 -10.57 0.26 6.74
N PHE A 293 -11.02 0.07 5.50
CA PHE A 293 -11.13 -1.25 4.88
C PHE A 293 -9.96 -1.62 3.96
N ALA A 294 -9.27 -0.66 3.35
CA ALA A 294 -8.12 -0.95 2.50
C ALA A 294 -7.00 -1.69 3.25
N PRO A 295 -6.62 -1.31 4.49
CA PRO A 295 -5.62 -2.07 5.26
C PRO A 295 -6.03 -3.53 5.51
N GLU A 296 -7.34 -3.80 5.50
CA GLU A 296 -7.93 -5.11 5.73
C GLU A 296 -8.09 -5.93 4.42
N ILE A 297 -7.48 -5.51 3.30
CA ILE A 297 -7.67 -6.14 1.98
C ILE A 297 -7.43 -7.65 1.97
N LYS A 298 -6.44 -8.14 2.73
CA LYS A 298 -6.17 -9.58 2.89
C LYS A 298 -7.31 -10.33 3.58
N ASN A 299 -8.05 -9.65 4.44
CA ASN A 299 -9.15 -10.22 5.20
C ASN A 299 -10.46 -10.21 4.39
N LEU A 300 -10.51 -9.58 3.21
CA LEU A 300 -11.66 -9.58 2.30
C LEU A 300 -11.71 -10.81 1.39
N CYS A 301 -11.46 -12.01 1.95
CA CYS A 301 -11.31 -13.26 1.20
C CYS A 301 -12.55 -13.71 0.43
N PHE A 302 -13.73 -13.17 0.75
CA PHE A 302 -14.97 -13.45 0.03
C PHE A 302 -15.05 -12.78 -1.35
N LEU A 303 -14.21 -11.76 -1.60
CA LEU A 303 -14.16 -11.04 -2.87
C LEU A 303 -13.48 -11.86 -3.95
N GLU A 304 -14.03 -11.80 -5.15
CA GLU A 304 -13.37 -12.32 -6.35
C GLU A 304 -12.21 -11.39 -6.74
N GLU A 305 -11.24 -11.93 -7.48
CA GLU A 305 -10.10 -11.13 -7.96
C GLU A 305 -10.57 -9.94 -8.81
N SER A 306 -11.62 -10.12 -9.62
CA SER A 306 -12.24 -9.07 -10.42
C SER A 306 -12.79 -7.92 -9.56
N GLU A 307 -13.32 -8.22 -8.38
CA GLU A 307 -13.87 -7.23 -7.45
C GLU A 307 -12.78 -6.51 -6.66
N LEU A 308 -11.72 -7.22 -6.26
CA LEU A 308 -10.54 -6.59 -5.66
C LEU A 308 -9.88 -5.61 -6.63
N LEU A 309 -9.77 -6.00 -7.91
CA LEU A 309 -9.29 -5.14 -8.98
C LEU A 309 -10.24 -3.95 -9.19
N TRP A 310 -11.55 -4.15 -9.15
CA TRP A 310 -12.52 -3.05 -9.21
C TRP A 310 -12.34 -2.05 -8.04
N LEU A 311 -12.10 -2.53 -6.81
CA LEU A 311 -11.80 -1.66 -5.66
C LEU A 311 -10.52 -0.84 -5.89
N CYS A 312 -9.48 -1.45 -6.46
CA CYS A 312 -8.22 -0.77 -6.79
C CYS A 312 -8.39 0.31 -7.87
N ASP A 313 -9.30 0.09 -8.82
CA ASP A 313 -9.65 1.12 -9.82
C ASP A 313 -10.32 2.33 -9.15
N LYS A 314 -11.17 2.10 -8.14
CA LYS A 314 -11.95 3.16 -7.48
C LYS A 314 -11.27 3.84 -6.30
N SER A 315 -10.31 3.20 -5.63
CA SER A 315 -9.61 3.76 -4.48
C SER A 315 -8.10 3.51 -4.57
N ASP A 316 -7.35 4.60 -4.45
CA ASP A 316 -5.88 4.55 -4.42
C ASP A 316 -5.34 3.88 -3.15
N LEU A 317 -6.08 3.94 -2.03
CA LEU A 317 -5.69 3.22 -0.80
C LEU A 317 -5.80 1.71 -1.02
N PHE A 318 -6.87 1.24 -1.65
CA PHE A 318 -6.98 -0.17 -2.04
C PHE A 318 -5.89 -0.58 -3.03
N LEU A 319 -5.58 0.27 -4.02
CA LEU A 319 -4.49 0.05 -4.97
C LEU A 319 -3.13 -0.08 -4.24
N PHE A 320 -2.87 0.75 -3.24
CA PHE A 320 -1.66 0.70 -2.44
C PHE A 320 -1.58 -0.56 -1.58
N GLU A 321 -2.66 -0.87 -0.87
CA GLU A 321 -2.72 -2.03 0.02
C GLU A 321 -2.69 -3.34 -0.76
N PHE A 322 -3.25 -3.39 -1.97
CA PHE A 322 -3.11 -4.54 -2.87
C PHE A 322 -1.65 -4.83 -3.20
N PHE A 323 -0.87 -3.79 -3.50
CA PHE A 323 0.56 -3.90 -3.77
C PHE A 323 1.34 -4.37 -2.53
N ASN A 324 1.12 -3.74 -1.38
CA ASN A 324 1.82 -4.08 -0.13
C ASN A 324 1.56 -5.53 0.28
N ASN A 325 0.31 -5.96 0.10
CA ASN A 325 -0.13 -7.25 0.59
C ASN A 325 -0.03 -8.38 -0.44
N LYS A 326 0.26 -8.09 -1.70
CA LYS A 326 0.21 -9.07 -2.82
C LYS A 326 -1.13 -9.80 -2.83
N ALA A 327 -2.22 -9.03 -2.84
CA ALA A 327 -3.58 -9.57 -2.68
C ALA A 327 -4.09 -10.34 -3.92
N GLY A 328 -3.43 -10.23 -5.07
CA GLY A 328 -3.80 -10.94 -6.30
C GLY A 328 -2.78 -10.78 -7.44
N SER A 329 -3.24 -10.92 -8.69
CA SER A 329 -2.38 -10.84 -9.88
C SER A 329 -1.78 -9.44 -10.09
N PHE A 330 -0.44 -9.38 -10.04
CA PHE A 330 0.30 -8.17 -10.38
C PHE A 330 0.16 -7.75 -11.84
N TYR A 331 -0.16 -8.69 -12.74
CA TYR A 331 -0.38 -8.37 -14.15
C TYR A 331 -1.63 -7.52 -14.35
N GLU A 332 -2.76 -7.92 -13.76
CA GLU A 332 -4.01 -7.14 -13.83
C GLU A 332 -3.92 -5.86 -13.00
N TYR A 333 -3.25 -5.92 -11.85
CA TYR A 333 -2.92 -4.74 -11.04
C TYR A 333 -2.20 -3.66 -11.87
N CYS A 334 -1.17 -4.03 -12.62
CA CYS A 334 -0.41 -3.06 -13.41
C CYS A 334 -1.24 -2.46 -14.56
N LYS A 335 -2.25 -3.15 -15.08
CA LYS A 335 -3.18 -2.57 -16.06
C LYS A 335 -4.02 -1.46 -15.45
N ILE A 336 -4.47 -1.61 -14.20
CA ILE A 336 -5.17 -0.55 -13.47
C ILE A 336 -4.20 0.58 -13.16
N LEU A 337 -3.01 0.26 -12.68
CA LEU A 337 -1.98 1.26 -12.39
C LEU A 337 -1.66 2.14 -13.62
N ALA A 338 -1.68 1.55 -14.83
CA ALA A 338 -1.50 2.27 -16.08
C ALA A 338 -2.55 3.36 -16.35
N THR A 339 -3.76 3.26 -15.78
CA THR A 339 -4.82 4.27 -15.97
C THR A 339 -4.66 5.48 -15.04
N LYS A 340 -3.78 5.40 -14.02
CA LYS A 340 -3.62 6.43 -12.97
C LYS A 340 -2.66 7.57 -13.35
N GLY A 341 -1.97 7.47 -14.49
CA GLY A 341 -1.02 8.48 -15.00
C GLY A 341 0.41 8.32 -14.47
N GLU A 342 1.40 8.78 -15.25
CA GLU A 342 2.84 8.56 -14.96
C GLU A 342 3.26 9.11 -13.59
N GLU A 343 2.83 10.32 -13.23
CA GLU A 343 3.20 10.99 -11.97
C GLU A 343 2.79 10.16 -10.74
N ARG A 344 1.60 9.57 -10.77
CA ARG A 344 1.09 8.75 -9.67
C ARG A 344 1.87 7.46 -9.52
N ILE A 345 2.24 6.84 -10.63
CA ILE A 345 3.08 5.62 -10.66
C ILE A 345 4.47 5.93 -10.09
N ILE A 346 5.07 7.05 -10.49
CA ILE A 346 6.36 7.50 -9.97
C ILE A 346 6.28 7.68 -8.45
N GLN A 347 5.26 8.40 -7.96
CA GLN A 347 5.07 8.62 -6.53
C GLN A 347 4.96 7.29 -5.76
N MET A 348 4.11 6.38 -6.25
CA MET A 348 3.91 5.06 -5.63
C MET A 348 5.23 4.26 -5.56
N ILE A 349 5.99 4.23 -6.65
CA ILE A 349 7.28 3.53 -6.69
C ILE A 349 8.29 4.20 -5.76
N SER A 350 8.39 5.53 -5.79
CA SER A 350 9.28 6.32 -4.94
C SER A 350 9.04 6.06 -3.45
N ASP A 351 7.78 6.01 -3.04
CA ASP A 351 7.40 5.77 -1.65
C ASP A 351 7.70 4.33 -1.18
N ASN A 352 7.95 3.41 -2.11
CA ASN A 352 8.07 1.97 -1.83
C ASN A 352 9.29 1.30 -2.47
N VAL A 353 10.35 2.03 -2.82
CA VAL A 353 11.52 1.51 -3.55
C VAL A 353 12.12 0.24 -2.91
N ALA A 354 12.11 0.16 -1.58
CA ALA A 354 12.67 -0.97 -0.82
C ALA A 354 11.66 -2.11 -0.55
N HIS A 355 10.42 -2.01 -1.05
CA HIS A 355 9.38 -2.98 -0.74
C HIS A 355 9.66 -4.35 -1.39
N PRO A 356 9.41 -5.49 -0.70
CA PRO A 356 9.71 -6.82 -1.24
C PRO A 356 9.05 -7.14 -2.58
N ASN A 357 7.87 -6.56 -2.84
CA ASN A 357 7.13 -6.78 -4.08
C ASN A 357 7.60 -5.89 -5.24
N MET A 358 8.61 -5.04 -5.05
CA MET A 358 9.05 -4.07 -6.07
C MET A 358 9.61 -4.76 -7.33
N ILE A 359 10.33 -5.88 -7.18
CA ILE A 359 10.83 -6.65 -8.34
C ILE A 359 9.69 -7.17 -9.22
N ASP A 360 8.64 -7.71 -8.60
CA ASP A 360 7.45 -8.17 -9.30
C ASP A 360 6.75 -6.97 -9.97
N LEU A 361 6.60 -5.85 -9.27
CA LEU A 361 6.01 -4.64 -9.84
C LEU A 361 6.76 -4.17 -11.08
N ILE A 362 8.07 -3.94 -11.01
CA ILE A 362 8.86 -3.47 -12.16
C ILE A 362 8.84 -4.48 -13.31
N LYS A 363 8.89 -5.79 -12.99
CA LYS A 363 8.70 -6.85 -13.97
C LYS A 363 7.36 -6.69 -14.68
N TYR A 364 6.24 -6.59 -13.98
CA TYR A 364 4.93 -6.53 -14.61
C TYR A 364 4.66 -5.18 -15.30
N ILE A 365 5.18 -4.07 -14.76
CA ILE A 365 5.21 -2.78 -15.45
C ILE A 365 5.89 -2.92 -16.82
N SER A 366 7.03 -3.62 -16.91
CA SER A 366 7.72 -3.87 -18.19
C SER A 366 6.90 -4.63 -19.23
N TYR A 367 5.85 -5.35 -18.81
CA TYR A 367 4.99 -6.13 -19.69
C TYR A 367 3.66 -5.44 -20.03
N THR A 368 3.18 -4.55 -19.17
CA THR A 368 1.79 -4.06 -19.22
C THR A 368 1.70 -2.55 -19.43
N ILE A 369 2.71 -1.80 -19.00
CA ILE A 369 2.73 -0.35 -19.09
C ILE A 369 3.76 0.04 -20.15
N LYS A 370 3.36 0.90 -21.08
CA LYS A 370 4.31 1.53 -21.99
C LYS A 370 5.15 2.52 -21.17
N LEU A 371 6.38 2.13 -20.83
CA LEU A 371 7.32 3.03 -20.16
C LEU A 371 7.76 4.13 -21.15
N SER A 372 7.20 5.32 -20.99
CA SER A 372 7.56 6.54 -21.70
C SER A 372 7.97 7.66 -20.76
N GLY A 373 8.47 8.75 -21.33
CA GLY A 373 8.65 10.03 -20.64
C GLY A 373 9.43 9.93 -19.33
N ASN A 374 8.85 10.54 -18.30
CA ASN A 374 9.49 10.68 -16.98
C ASN A 374 9.47 9.36 -16.22
N LEU A 375 8.44 8.54 -16.39
CA LEU A 375 8.34 7.24 -15.71
C LEU A 375 9.46 6.29 -16.15
N LYS A 376 9.77 6.26 -17.46
CA LYS A 376 10.88 5.48 -17.99
C LYS A 376 12.20 5.90 -17.35
N GLN A 377 12.49 7.21 -17.36
CA GLN A 377 13.74 7.74 -16.84
C GLN A 377 13.89 7.43 -15.34
N PHE A 378 12.84 7.70 -14.57
CA PHE A 378 12.81 7.42 -13.14
C PHE A 378 13.06 5.94 -12.81
N VAL A 379 12.40 5.01 -13.51
CA VAL A 379 12.58 3.57 -13.29
C VAL A 379 14.00 3.12 -13.64
N ILE A 380 14.58 3.64 -14.73
CA ILE A 380 15.96 3.31 -15.11
C ILE A 380 16.94 3.82 -14.05
N ASP A 381 16.84 5.09 -13.67
CA ASP A 381 17.75 5.73 -12.71
C ASP A 381 17.68 5.08 -11.32
N THR A 382 16.50 4.55 -10.95
CA THR A 382 16.28 3.96 -9.62
C THR A 382 16.71 2.48 -9.55
N PHE A 383 16.59 1.72 -10.64
CA PHE A 383 16.67 0.25 -10.58
C PHE A 383 17.74 -0.38 -11.48
N LEU A 384 18.30 0.32 -12.47
CA LEU A 384 19.22 -0.29 -13.45
C LEU A 384 20.48 -0.92 -12.82
N ASP A 385 21.04 -0.28 -11.79
CA ASP A 385 22.26 -0.76 -11.15
C ASP A 385 22.09 -2.07 -10.36
N LYS A 386 20.84 -2.50 -10.17
CA LYS A 386 20.50 -3.75 -9.49
C LYS A 386 20.31 -4.88 -10.50
N LYS A 387 21.18 -5.90 -10.43
CA LYS A 387 21.23 -7.02 -11.38
C LYS A 387 19.90 -7.72 -11.59
N GLU A 388 19.08 -7.84 -10.55
CA GLU A 388 17.79 -8.52 -10.60
C GLU A 388 16.74 -7.79 -11.46
N TYR A 389 16.94 -6.50 -11.79
CA TYR A 389 16.03 -5.71 -12.63
C TYR A 389 16.45 -5.65 -14.10
N PHE A 390 17.73 -5.91 -14.42
CA PHE A 390 18.31 -5.68 -15.74
C PHE A 390 17.46 -6.26 -16.89
N ASN A 391 17.09 -7.53 -16.83
CA ASN A 391 16.32 -8.18 -17.91
C ASN A 391 14.89 -7.64 -18.06
N PHE A 392 14.31 -7.06 -17.01
CA PHE A 392 13.01 -6.41 -17.09
C PHE A 392 13.12 -5.04 -17.76
N LEU A 393 14.21 -4.32 -17.52
CA LEU A 393 14.48 -2.98 -18.04
C LEU A 393 15.11 -2.97 -19.43
N LEU A 394 15.78 -4.05 -19.82
CA LEU A 394 16.50 -4.18 -21.10
C LEU A 394 15.71 -3.71 -22.33
N PRO A 395 14.39 -3.98 -22.47
CA PRO A 395 13.62 -3.49 -23.62
C PRO A 395 13.55 -1.96 -23.75
N PHE A 396 13.82 -1.22 -22.67
CA PHE A 396 13.70 0.23 -22.62
C PHE A 396 15.05 0.95 -22.66
N LEU A 397 16.16 0.24 -22.48
CA LEU A 397 17.50 0.84 -22.47
C LEU A 397 17.90 1.34 -23.86
N SER A 398 18.73 2.38 -23.95
CA SER A 398 19.40 2.68 -25.22
C SER A 398 20.38 1.56 -25.58
N PHE A 399 20.86 1.55 -26.82
CA PHE A 399 21.89 0.59 -27.23
C PHE A 399 23.15 0.74 -26.37
N GLU A 400 23.60 1.97 -26.16
CA GLU A 400 24.80 2.31 -25.39
C GLU A 400 24.69 1.82 -23.94
N THR A 401 23.57 2.10 -23.28
CA THR A 401 23.32 1.65 -21.90
C THR A 401 23.22 0.13 -21.85
N ALA A 402 22.50 -0.51 -22.77
CA ALA A 402 22.45 -1.97 -22.82
C ALA A 402 23.85 -2.58 -22.97
N ASN A 403 24.71 -1.99 -23.81
CA ASN A 403 26.06 -2.50 -24.07
C ASN A 403 26.95 -2.46 -22.83
N LEU A 404 26.85 -1.41 -22.02
CA LEU A 404 27.61 -1.28 -20.77
C LEU A 404 27.24 -2.36 -19.73
N TYR A 405 25.98 -2.77 -19.68
CA TYR A 405 25.47 -3.65 -18.61
C TYR A 405 25.27 -5.11 -19.03
N LEU A 406 25.26 -5.42 -20.34
CA LEU A 406 24.90 -6.74 -20.86
C LEU A 406 25.80 -7.85 -20.33
N GLU A 407 27.12 -7.64 -20.30
CA GLU A 407 28.09 -8.67 -19.94
C GLU A 407 27.95 -9.11 -18.47
N SER A 408 27.89 -8.16 -17.55
CA SER A 408 27.82 -8.41 -16.10
C SER A 408 26.46 -8.98 -15.65
N ASN A 409 25.41 -8.76 -16.44
CA ASN A 409 24.04 -9.10 -16.11
C ASN A 409 23.40 -10.16 -17.02
N TYR A 410 24.16 -10.75 -17.94
CA TYR A 410 23.65 -11.79 -18.83
C TYR A 410 23.05 -12.95 -18.03
N GLN A 411 21.80 -13.29 -18.34
CA GLN A 411 21.11 -14.47 -17.83
C GLN A 411 20.54 -15.24 -19.01
N LYS A 412 21.02 -16.48 -19.17
CA LYS A 412 20.58 -17.37 -20.23
C LYS A 412 19.05 -17.46 -20.28
N GLU A 413 18.48 -17.46 -21.48
CA GLU A 413 17.04 -17.42 -21.77
C GLU A 413 16.29 -16.15 -21.32
N HIS A 414 16.58 -15.59 -20.14
CA HIS A 414 15.92 -14.37 -19.64
C HIS A 414 16.30 -13.14 -20.47
N THR A 415 17.59 -12.94 -20.69
CA THR A 415 18.11 -11.85 -21.54
C THR A 415 17.65 -12.00 -22.98
N PHE A 416 17.68 -13.23 -23.51
CA PHE A 416 17.16 -13.53 -24.84
C PHE A 416 15.67 -13.17 -24.99
N LYS A 417 14.82 -13.63 -24.07
CA LYS A 417 13.38 -13.27 -24.06
C LYS A 417 13.17 -11.77 -23.93
N ALA A 418 14.00 -11.08 -23.16
CA ALA A 418 13.91 -9.63 -23.01
C ALA A 418 14.22 -8.89 -24.31
N PHE A 419 15.26 -9.27 -25.04
CA PHE A 419 15.57 -8.71 -26.36
C PHE A 419 14.47 -8.96 -27.39
N LEU A 420 13.87 -10.16 -27.38
CA LEU A 420 12.76 -10.46 -28.29
C LEU A 420 11.51 -9.59 -28.06
N ARG A 421 11.39 -8.90 -26.92
CA ARG A 421 10.34 -7.91 -26.70
C ARG A 421 10.62 -6.58 -27.38
N ARG A 422 11.89 -6.29 -27.67
CA ARG A 422 12.36 -5.02 -28.22
C ARG A 422 12.47 -5.03 -29.74
N HIS A 423 12.78 -6.18 -30.33
CA HIS A 423 13.19 -6.26 -31.73
C HIS A 423 12.32 -7.19 -32.57
N ILE A 424 12.20 -6.84 -33.85
CA ILE A 424 11.86 -7.81 -34.89
C ILE A 424 13.02 -8.81 -35.02
N LEU A 425 12.73 -10.07 -35.33
CA LEU A 425 13.71 -11.17 -35.30
C LEU A 425 14.97 -10.88 -36.13
N GLY A 426 14.86 -10.51 -37.41
CA GLY A 426 16.03 -10.18 -38.23
C GLY A 426 16.85 -8.99 -37.70
N ASP A 427 16.16 -7.94 -37.23
CA ASP A 427 16.82 -6.73 -36.69
C ASP A 427 17.57 -7.02 -35.39
N PHE A 428 17.04 -7.91 -34.55
CA PHE A 428 17.72 -8.38 -33.36
C PHE A 428 19.09 -8.97 -33.68
N LEU A 429 19.15 -9.84 -34.68
CA LEU A 429 20.40 -10.48 -35.09
C LEU A 429 21.44 -9.45 -35.55
N ILE A 430 21.02 -8.41 -36.26
CA ILE A 430 21.92 -7.32 -36.68
C ILE A 430 22.38 -6.51 -35.46
N GLU A 431 21.45 -6.15 -34.57
CA GLU A 431 21.78 -5.33 -33.39
C GLU A 431 22.72 -6.05 -32.43
N LEU A 432 22.58 -7.38 -32.28
CA LEU A 432 23.54 -8.21 -31.55
C LEU A 432 24.98 -7.96 -31.99
N HIS A 433 25.20 -7.82 -33.30
CA HIS A 433 26.53 -7.67 -33.88
C HIS A 433 27.14 -6.27 -33.74
N LYS A 434 26.42 -5.35 -33.08
CA LYS A 434 26.93 -4.02 -32.72
C LYS A 434 27.49 -3.99 -31.30
N TYR A 435 27.09 -4.94 -30.44
CA TYR A 435 27.55 -5.00 -29.05
C TYR A 435 29.03 -5.38 -28.96
N SER A 436 29.73 -4.84 -27.96
CA SER A 436 31.16 -5.10 -27.74
C SER A 436 31.43 -6.42 -27.01
N SER A 437 30.47 -6.95 -26.27
CA SER A 437 30.65 -8.18 -25.48
C SER A 437 30.49 -9.43 -26.34
N GLU A 438 31.61 -9.96 -26.85
CA GLU A 438 31.63 -11.13 -27.72
C GLU A 438 30.94 -12.36 -27.09
N ASP A 439 31.20 -12.65 -25.81
CA ASP A 439 30.64 -13.84 -25.15
C ASP A 439 29.12 -13.75 -24.98
N ALA A 440 28.60 -12.57 -24.60
CA ALA A 440 27.16 -12.35 -24.48
C ALA A 440 26.47 -12.48 -25.85
N VAL A 441 27.05 -11.90 -26.90
CA VAL A 441 26.52 -11.98 -28.26
C VAL A 441 26.50 -13.41 -28.77
N ASN A 442 27.59 -14.16 -28.57
CA ASN A 442 27.66 -15.56 -28.97
C ASN A 442 26.62 -16.43 -28.24
N ASN A 443 26.37 -16.17 -26.97
CA ASN A 443 25.35 -16.89 -26.20
C ASN A 443 23.94 -16.55 -26.72
N LEU A 444 23.64 -15.28 -27.00
CA LEU A 444 22.37 -14.84 -27.58
C LEU A 444 22.15 -15.40 -28.99
N LEU A 445 23.19 -15.49 -29.81
CA LEU A 445 23.13 -16.09 -31.14
C LEU A 445 22.85 -17.60 -31.06
N LYS A 446 23.51 -18.32 -30.13
CA LYS A 446 23.22 -19.73 -29.87
C LYS A 446 21.78 -19.95 -29.42
N ASP A 447 21.27 -19.09 -28.54
CA ASP A 447 19.88 -19.14 -28.07
C ASP A 447 18.90 -18.86 -29.23
N SER A 448 19.24 -17.93 -30.14
CA SER A 448 18.46 -17.65 -31.35
C SER A 448 18.33 -18.87 -32.26
N ILE A 449 19.45 -19.55 -32.55
CA ILE A 449 19.49 -20.77 -33.37
C ILE A 449 18.66 -21.90 -32.73
N LYS A 450 18.76 -22.08 -31.41
CA LYS A 450 18.03 -23.13 -30.68
C LYS A 450 16.53 -22.85 -30.54
N SER A 451 16.13 -21.58 -30.51
CA SER A 451 14.74 -21.19 -30.22
C SER A 451 13.71 -21.65 -31.27
N GLY A 452 14.15 -21.89 -32.51
CA GLY A 452 13.26 -22.20 -33.64
C GLY A 452 12.37 -21.03 -34.08
N LYS A 453 12.49 -19.84 -33.48
CA LYS A 453 11.69 -18.66 -33.84
C LYS A 453 12.16 -17.97 -35.12
N PHE A 454 13.44 -18.08 -35.44
CA PHE A 454 14.08 -17.42 -36.57
C PHE A 454 14.07 -18.32 -37.80
N GLY A 455 13.64 -17.77 -38.93
CA GLY A 455 13.68 -18.44 -40.22
C GLY A 455 15.07 -18.36 -40.87
N THR A 456 15.30 -19.18 -41.89
CA THR A 456 16.54 -19.13 -42.70
C THR A 456 16.79 -17.73 -43.29
N ASN A 457 15.73 -17.02 -43.68
CA ASN A 457 15.84 -15.68 -44.25
C ASN A 457 16.41 -14.65 -43.26
N ASP A 458 16.09 -14.75 -41.96
CA ASP A 458 16.62 -13.84 -40.93
C ASP A 458 18.15 -13.98 -40.84
N TYR A 459 18.66 -15.21 -40.90
CA TYR A 459 20.09 -15.48 -40.90
C TYR A 459 20.78 -15.10 -42.20
N ILE A 460 20.11 -15.25 -43.36
CA ILE A 460 20.64 -14.76 -44.64
C ILE A 460 20.78 -13.24 -44.60
N PHE A 461 19.81 -12.54 -44.02
CA PHE A 461 19.86 -11.10 -43.84
C PHE A 461 21.01 -10.68 -42.93
N LEU A 462 21.23 -11.38 -41.82
CA LEU A 462 22.41 -11.20 -40.97
C LEU A 462 23.72 -11.40 -41.76
N ILE A 463 23.85 -12.47 -42.55
CA ILE A 463 25.07 -12.73 -43.33
C ILE A 463 25.33 -11.58 -44.31
N LYS A 464 24.29 -11.09 -45.01
CA LYS A 464 24.41 -9.93 -45.90
C LYS A 464 24.86 -8.65 -45.18
N TYR A 465 24.38 -8.42 -43.96
CA TYR A 465 24.84 -7.30 -43.14
C TYR A 465 26.35 -7.42 -42.83
N LEU A 466 26.80 -8.61 -42.45
CA LEU A 466 28.21 -8.90 -42.13
C LEU A 466 29.17 -8.70 -43.32
N GLU A 467 28.66 -8.73 -44.55
CA GLU A 467 29.46 -8.46 -45.76
C GLU A 467 30.00 -7.02 -45.78
N THR A 468 29.28 -6.10 -45.14
CA THR A 468 29.58 -4.66 -45.18
C THR A 468 29.92 -4.07 -43.82
N SER A 469 29.69 -4.81 -42.73
CA SER A 469 29.94 -4.33 -41.36
C SER A 469 31.34 -4.65 -40.87
N GLU A 470 31.97 -3.70 -40.17
CA GLU A 470 33.16 -3.95 -39.36
C GLU A 470 32.75 -4.63 -38.04
N CYS A 471 32.64 -5.95 -38.05
CA CYS A 471 32.31 -6.78 -36.89
C CYS A 471 33.44 -7.76 -36.61
N GLU A 472 34.04 -7.68 -35.42
CA GLU A 472 35.21 -8.48 -35.02
C GLU A 472 34.91 -9.98 -35.00
N TYR A 473 33.71 -10.36 -34.56
CA TYR A 473 33.31 -11.77 -34.43
C TYR A 473 32.51 -12.29 -35.63
N LYS A 474 32.58 -11.63 -36.79
CA LYS A 474 31.85 -12.05 -38.01
C LYS A 474 32.13 -13.51 -38.38
N TYR A 475 33.39 -13.95 -38.35
CA TYR A 475 33.73 -15.32 -38.70
C TYR A 475 33.27 -16.33 -37.64
N ARG A 476 33.30 -15.97 -36.35
CA ARG A 476 32.73 -16.81 -35.29
C ARG A 476 31.22 -17.02 -35.50
N THR A 477 30.51 -15.98 -35.91
CA THR A 477 29.10 -16.06 -36.32
C THR A 477 28.91 -16.98 -37.52
N ILE A 478 29.72 -16.84 -38.57
CA ILE A 478 29.65 -17.71 -39.75
C ILE A 478 29.88 -19.19 -39.39
N SER A 479 30.86 -19.48 -38.54
CA SER A 479 31.10 -20.83 -38.00
C SER A 479 29.88 -21.38 -37.27
N LEU A 480 29.25 -20.58 -36.41
CA LEU A 480 28.03 -20.98 -35.70
C LEU A 480 26.86 -21.26 -36.65
N LEU A 481 26.68 -20.43 -37.68
CA LEU A 481 25.61 -20.60 -38.67
C LEU A 481 25.86 -21.77 -39.62
N ALA A 482 27.12 -22.07 -39.96
CA ALA A 482 27.52 -23.17 -40.85
C ALA A 482 27.09 -24.56 -40.33
N LYS A 483 26.90 -24.70 -39.02
CA LYS A 483 26.32 -25.90 -38.37
C LYS A 483 24.90 -26.21 -38.85
N ASN A 484 24.17 -25.19 -39.30
CA ASN A 484 22.86 -25.36 -39.90
C ASN A 484 23.00 -25.68 -41.40
N LYS A 485 22.61 -26.90 -41.78
CA LYS A 485 22.69 -27.40 -43.16
C LYS A 485 22.03 -26.46 -44.20
N SER A 486 20.95 -25.76 -43.82
CA SER A 486 20.24 -24.86 -44.72
C SER A 486 21.00 -23.56 -45.04
N LEU A 487 21.93 -23.15 -44.18
CA LEU A 487 22.73 -21.92 -44.33
C LEU A 487 24.12 -22.18 -44.90
N LYS A 488 24.54 -23.45 -44.95
CA LYS A 488 25.90 -23.86 -45.30
C LYS A 488 26.40 -23.29 -46.63
N SER A 489 25.58 -23.33 -47.69
CA SER A 489 25.93 -22.75 -48.99
C SER A 489 26.08 -21.22 -48.95
N VAL A 490 25.23 -20.53 -48.16
CA VAL A 490 25.30 -19.07 -48.01
C VAL A 490 26.54 -18.66 -47.22
N CYS A 491 26.85 -19.37 -46.13
CA CYS A 491 28.08 -19.17 -45.38
C CYS A 491 29.35 -19.48 -46.21
N SER A 492 29.32 -20.52 -47.06
CA SER A 492 30.40 -20.84 -47.98
C SER A 492 30.66 -19.71 -48.99
N ASN A 493 29.59 -19.18 -49.60
CA ASN A 493 29.66 -18.03 -50.49
C ASN A 493 30.18 -16.76 -49.80
N PHE A 494 29.89 -16.58 -48.51
CA PHE A 494 30.44 -15.47 -47.72
C PHE A 494 31.96 -15.59 -47.59
N CYS A 495 32.48 -16.74 -47.15
CA CYS A 495 33.92 -16.96 -47.01
C CYS A 495 34.67 -16.89 -48.35
N LEU A 496 34.03 -17.30 -49.45
CA LEU A 496 34.55 -17.14 -50.80
C LEU A 496 34.75 -15.67 -51.18
N LYS A 497 33.75 -14.82 -50.94
CA LYS A 497 33.78 -13.39 -51.34
C LYS A 497 34.59 -12.52 -50.38
N TYR A 498 34.56 -12.84 -49.10
CA TYR A 498 35.18 -12.08 -48.03
C TYR A 498 36.14 -13.01 -47.26
N PRO A 499 37.30 -13.36 -47.85
CA PRO A 499 38.29 -14.18 -47.18
C PRO A 499 38.86 -13.45 -45.96
N GLY A 500 38.94 -14.15 -44.83
CA GLY A 500 39.55 -13.65 -43.61
C GLY A 500 41.07 -13.77 -43.62
N CYS A 501 41.70 -13.23 -42.57
CA CYS A 501 43.11 -13.47 -42.33
C CYS A 501 43.31 -14.93 -41.93
N ILE A 502 44.27 -15.63 -42.53
CA ILE A 502 44.53 -17.04 -42.17
C ILE A 502 45.08 -17.24 -40.76
N LYS A 503 45.55 -16.16 -40.12
CA LYS A 503 45.97 -16.13 -38.71
C LYS A 503 44.80 -15.95 -37.75
N ASP A 504 43.61 -15.60 -38.25
CA ASP A 504 42.40 -15.51 -37.45
C ASP A 504 41.83 -16.91 -37.21
N GLU A 505 41.89 -17.37 -35.96
CA GLU A 505 41.39 -18.70 -35.56
C GLU A 505 39.90 -18.89 -35.87
N ASN A 506 39.08 -17.83 -35.77
CA ASN A 506 37.65 -17.90 -36.04
C ASN A 506 37.37 -18.09 -37.55
N PHE A 507 38.17 -17.47 -38.40
CA PHE A 507 38.11 -17.69 -39.85
C PHE A 507 38.48 -19.13 -40.20
N VAL A 508 39.58 -19.64 -39.62
CA VAL A 508 40.00 -21.03 -39.86
C VAL A 508 38.97 -22.04 -39.33
N GLU A 509 38.37 -21.79 -38.16
CA GLU A 509 37.29 -22.64 -37.62
C GLU A 509 36.07 -22.63 -38.56
N SER A 510 35.73 -21.48 -39.15
CA SER A 510 34.63 -21.38 -40.12
C SER A 510 34.86 -22.26 -41.34
N LEU A 511 36.09 -22.26 -41.89
CA LEU A 511 36.46 -23.12 -43.02
C LEU A 511 36.34 -24.61 -42.68
N LEU A 512 36.76 -24.99 -41.46
CA LEU A 512 36.63 -26.36 -40.96
C LEU A 512 35.16 -26.79 -40.86
N GLU A 513 34.31 -25.96 -40.26
CA GLU A 513 32.89 -26.24 -40.07
C GLU A 513 32.14 -26.31 -41.41
N LEU A 514 32.48 -25.43 -42.35
CA LEU A 514 31.94 -25.44 -43.71
C LEU A 514 32.33 -26.71 -44.46
N SER A 515 33.58 -27.17 -44.39
CA SER A 515 33.99 -28.36 -45.15
C SER A 515 33.54 -28.36 -46.62
N ASP A 516 33.56 -27.17 -47.23
CA ASP A 516 33.12 -26.91 -48.59
C ASP A 516 34.31 -26.38 -49.40
N PRO A 517 34.70 -27.04 -50.51
CA PRO A 517 35.80 -26.59 -51.37
C PRO A 517 35.66 -25.13 -51.82
N ASP A 518 34.44 -24.64 -52.04
CA ASP A 518 34.20 -23.30 -52.59
C ASP A 518 34.62 -22.20 -51.61
N ALA A 519 34.49 -22.42 -50.31
CA ALA A 519 34.89 -21.47 -49.27
C ALA A 519 36.41 -21.18 -49.25
N PHE A 520 37.23 -22.07 -49.81
CA PHE A 520 38.69 -21.91 -49.88
C PHE A 520 39.16 -21.17 -51.13
N LEU A 521 38.31 -21.03 -52.16
CA LEU A 521 38.73 -20.47 -53.45
C LEU A 521 39.01 -18.96 -53.37
N GLY A 522 38.49 -18.28 -52.34
CA GLY A 522 38.77 -16.86 -52.09
C GLY A 522 40.12 -16.59 -51.40
N ILE A 523 40.76 -17.60 -50.83
CA ILE A 523 42.04 -17.48 -50.11
C ILE A 523 43.17 -17.48 -51.15
N SER A 524 44.24 -16.69 -50.96
CA SER A 524 45.38 -16.72 -51.88
C SER A 524 46.08 -18.08 -51.87
N MET A 525 46.72 -18.47 -52.98
CA MET A 525 47.37 -19.78 -53.09
C MET A 525 48.51 -19.98 -52.07
N ILE A 526 49.22 -18.89 -51.74
CA ILE A 526 50.30 -18.90 -50.76
C ILE A 526 49.73 -19.13 -49.36
N ASP A 527 48.72 -18.34 -48.98
CA ASP A 527 48.06 -18.44 -47.67
C ASP A 527 47.39 -19.82 -47.47
N LEU A 528 46.80 -20.37 -48.54
CA LEU A 528 46.23 -21.72 -48.51
C LEU A 528 47.29 -22.81 -48.37
N TYR A 529 48.46 -22.62 -48.98
CA TYR A 529 49.60 -23.52 -48.83
C TYR A 529 50.19 -23.47 -47.41
N GLU A 530 50.26 -22.28 -46.81
CA GLU A 530 50.64 -22.11 -45.39
C GLU A 530 49.64 -22.83 -44.47
N LEU A 531 48.33 -22.55 -44.62
CA LEU A 531 47.27 -23.24 -43.86
C LEU A 531 47.32 -24.76 -44.02
N TYR A 532 47.61 -25.27 -45.23
CA TYR A 532 47.75 -26.69 -45.50
C TYR A 532 48.90 -27.34 -44.71
N ASN A 533 50.00 -26.63 -44.52
CA ASN A 533 51.15 -27.15 -43.77
C ASN A 533 50.95 -27.03 -42.26
N ASP A 534 50.34 -25.93 -41.81
CA ASP A 534 50.28 -25.58 -40.39
C ASP A 534 49.07 -26.20 -39.68
N ASN A 535 47.97 -26.49 -40.40
CA ASN A 535 46.76 -27.04 -39.80
C ASN A 535 46.44 -28.46 -40.30
N LYS A 536 46.64 -29.47 -39.43
CA LYS A 536 46.41 -30.89 -39.73
C LYS A 536 44.98 -31.19 -40.22
N LYS A 537 43.96 -30.50 -39.68
CA LYS A 537 42.56 -30.73 -40.07
C LYS A 537 42.31 -30.19 -41.48
N ILE A 538 42.78 -28.97 -41.77
CA ILE A 538 42.71 -28.37 -43.12
C ILE A 538 43.46 -29.24 -44.13
N LYS A 539 44.66 -29.73 -43.77
CA LYS A 539 45.43 -30.67 -44.59
C LYS A 539 44.64 -31.92 -44.97
N MET A 540 43.96 -32.54 -44.01
CA MET A 540 43.13 -33.72 -44.25
C MET A 540 41.95 -33.40 -45.18
N MET A 541 41.32 -32.24 -45.00
CA MET A 541 40.19 -31.79 -45.82
C MET A 541 40.63 -31.53 -47.27
N ILE A 542 41.71 -30.76 -47.47
CA ILE A 542 42.27 -30.49 -48.80
C ILE A 542 42.70 -31.78 -49.49
N ASN A 543 43.34 -32.72 -48.78
CA ASN A 543 43.68 -34.03 -49.34
C ASN A 543 42.44 -34.83 -49.76
N THR A 544 41.31 -34.65 -49.06
CA THR A 544 40.03 -35.25 -49.45
C THR A 544 39.50 -34.62 -50.74
N PHE A 545 39.58 -33.29 -50.86
CA PHE A 545 39.18 -32.57 -52.08
C PHE A 545 40.06 -32.93 -53.29
N LEU A 546 41.37 -33.11 -53.09
CA LEU A 546 42.33 -33.51 -54.12
C LEU A 546 42.11 -34.94 -54.65
N LYS A 547 41.56 -35.84 -53.83
CA LYS A 547 41.21 -37.21 -54.24
C LYS A 547 39.95 -37.28 -55.09
N ASN A 548 39.14 -36.22 -55.13
CA ASN A 548 37.94 -36.17 -55.94
C ASN A 548 38.31 -36.05 -57.43
N LYS A 549 37.78 -36.93 -58.30
CA LYS A 549 38.11 -36.97 -59.73
C LYS A 549 37.80 -35.67 -60.47
N ASN A 550 36.84 -34.89 -59.96
CA ASN A 550 36.45 -33.58 -60.49
C ASN A 550 37.09 -32.41 -59.72
N CYS A 551 38.32 -32.59 -59.23
CA CYS A 551 39.02 -31.56 -58.46
C CYS A 551 39.21 -30.27 -59.27
N ASN A 552 38.82 -29.14 -58.69
CA ASN A 552 38.94 -27.79 -59.25
C ASN A 552 40.41 -27.49 -59.62
N THR A 553 40.62 -26.77 -60.73
CA THR A 553 41.95 -26.35 -61.20
C THR A 553 42.77 -25.64 -60.13
N TYR A 554 42.11 -24.88 -59.26
CA TYR A 554 42.72 -24.21 -58.11
C TYR A 554 43.45 -25.19 -57.18
N PHE A 555 42.77 -26.24 -56.72
CA PHE A 555 43.40 -27.26 -55.87
C PHE A 555 44.45 -28.09 -56.63
N LYS A 556 44.30 -28.29 -57.95
CA LYS A 556 45.35 -28.94 -58.77
C LYS A 556 46.65 -28.14 -58.78
N GLU A 557 46.58 -26.82 -58.79
CA GLU A 557 47.75 -25.94 -58.69
C GLU A 557 48.37 -25.97 -57.29
N LEU A 558 47.55 -25.98 -56.23
CA LEU A 558 48.03 -26.21 -54.86
C LEU A 558 48.79 -27.54 -54.74
N ASN A 559 48.29 -28.62 -55.37
CA ASN A 559 48.96 -29.91 -55.38
C ASN A 559 50.32 -29.87 -56.10
N LYS A 560 50.48 -29.03 -57.13
CA LYS A 560 51.80 -28.81 -57.75
C LYS A 560 52.76 -28.13 -56.78
N LEU A 561 52.30 -27.15 -56.00
CA LEU A 561 53.12 -26.49 -54.96
C LEU A 561 53.52 -27.46 -53.85
N ILE A 562 52.57 -28.25 -53.33
CA ILE A 562 52.82 -29.29 -52.32
C ILE A 562 53.83 -30.34 -52.78
N ASN A 563 53.82 -30.72 -54.06
CA ASN A 563 54.77 -31.70 -54.59
C ASN A 563 56.12 -31.10 -54.97
N LYS A 564 56.19 -29.78 -55.22
CA LYS A 564 57.45 -29.06 -55.45
C LYS A 564 58.25 -28.86 -54.17
N SER A 565 57.60 -28.67 -53.02
CA SER A 565 58.27 -28.48 -51.73
C SER A 565 58.75 -29.78 -51.05
N LYS A 566 58.34 -30.95 -51.56
CA LYS A 566 58.80 -32.27 -51.11
C LYS A 566 60.05 -32.76 -51.86
N LYS A 567 60.46 -32.07 -52.92
CA LYS A 567 61.72 -32.26 -53.62
C LYS A 567 62.71 -31.25 -53.09
#